data_AF-A0A4R0ZQ92-F1
#
_entry.id   AF-A0A4R0ZQ92-F1
#
_cell.length_a   1.000
_cell.length_b   1.000
_cell.length_c   1.000
_cell.angle_alpha   90.00
_cell.angle_beta   90.00
_cell.angle_gamma   90.00
#
_symmetry.space_group_name_H-M   'P 1'
#
loop_
_entity.id
_entity.type
_entity.pdbx_description
1 polymer ?
#
loop_
_entity_poly.entity_id
_entity_poly.type
_entity_poly.pdbx_seq_one_letter_code
_entity_poly.pdbx_strand_id
1 'polypeptide(L)'
;MNALFWIAIVFIFIVGIAALVYLIKSLIDMWREYATTKNETVLLLFILNIVGVFLSGSLLSMIVAIIFYWNRSKKMRNLGIFLLIAGPILFILFIIGSFTLYDGQMMDWEQFENEMNL
;
A
#
# COMPACT_ATOMS: atom_id res chain seq x y z
N MET A 1 -19.18 -16.23 7.99
CA MET A 1 -17.90 -15.60 7.57
C MET A 1 -18.20 -14.57 6.49
N ASN A 2 -17.96 -13.28 6.75
CA ASN A 2 -18.53 -12.17 5.98
C ASN A 2 -17.84 -12.05 4.59
N ALA A 3 -18.56 -12.26 3.49
CA ALA A 3 -17.99 -12.23 2.13
C ALA A 3 -17.26 -10.91 1.81
N LEU A 4 -17.71 -9.80 2.43
CA LEU A 4 -17.10 -8.49 2.34
C LEU A 4 -15.65 -8.45 2.88
N PHE A 5 -15.35 -9.21 3.93
CA PHE A 5 -14.00 -9.26 4.50
C PHE A 5 -13.02 -9.94 3.54
N TRP A 6 -13.43 -11.04 2.90
CA TRP A 6 -12.62 -11.71 1.88
C TRP A 6 -12.41 -10.83 0.65
N ILE A 7 -13.45 -10.11 0.20
CA ILE A 7 -13.33 -9.13 -0.88
C ILE A 7 -12.32 -8.05 -0.52
N ALA A 8 -12.35 -7.53 0.72
CA ALA A 8 -11.39 -6.54 1.19
C ALA A 8 -9.95 -7.08 1.19
N ILE A 9 -9.72 -8.32 1.63
CA ILE A 9 -8.40 -8.97 1.58
C ILE A 9 -7.88 -9.08 0.15
N VAL A 10 -8.71 -9.53 -0.79
CA VAL A 10 -8.34 -9.62 -2.20
C VAL A 10 -7.97 -8.24 -2.74
N PHE A 11 -8.74 -7.22 -2.38
CA PHE A 11 -8.48 -5.84 -2.81
C PHE A 11 -7.17 -5.29 -2.23
N ILE A 12 -6.87 -5.57 -0.96
CA ILE A 12 -5.59 -5.24 -0.31
C ILE A 12 -4.42 -5.86 -1.08
N PHE A 13 -4.52 -7.13 -1.45
CA PHE A 13 -3.50 -7.81 -2.25
C PHE A 13 -3.29 -7.14 -3.60
N ILE A 14 -4.37 -6.85 -4.32
CA ILE A 14 -4.30 -6.18 -5.64
C ILE A 14 -3.63 -4.81 -5.52
N VAL A 15 -4.02 -4.01 -4.53
CA VAL A 15 -3.43 -2.69 -4.28
C VAL A 15 -1.97 -2.79 -3.86
N GLY A 16 -1.61 -3.77 -3.04
CA GLY A 16 -0.21 -4.02 -2.64
C GLY A 16 0.67 -4.38 -3.84
N ILE A 17 0.20 -5.27 -4.72
CA ILE A 17 0.91 -5.62 -5.96
C ILE A 17 1.04 -4.39 -6.87
N ALA A 18 -0.04 -3.61 -7.03
CA ALA A 18 -0.02 -2.39 -7.83
C ALA A 18 0.98 -1.35 -7.29
N ALA A 19 1.06 -1.20 -5.96
CA ALA A 19 2.05 -0.36 -5.30
C ALA A 19 3.48 -0.83 -5.58
N LEU A 20 3.75 -2.14 -5.45
CA LEU A 20 5.07 -2.70 -5.73
C LEU A 20 5.48 -2.50 -7.20
N VAL A 21 4.57 -2.76 -8.14
CA VAL A 21 4.80 -2.53 -9.58
C VAL A 21 5.06 -1.05 -9.85
N TYR A 22 4.30 -0.15 -9.21
CA TYR A 22 4.50 1.29 -9.34
C TYR A 22 5.89 1.73 -8.86
N LEU A 23 6.35 1.22 -7.72
CA LEU A 23 7.66 1.54 -7.17
C LEU A 23 8.80 1.03 -8.06
N ILE A 24 8.74 -0.23 -8.49
CA ILE A 24 9.74 -0.79 -9.42
C ILE A 24 9.79 0.03 -10.71
N LYS A 25 8.62 0.36 -11.26
CA LYS A 25 8.55 1.18 -12.47
C LYS A 25 9.13 2.57 -12.27
N SER A 26 8.88 3.20 -11.12
CA SER A 26 9.47 4.50 -10.78
C SER A 26 10.98 4.45 -10.74
N LEU A 27 11.57 3.38 -10.18
CA LEU A 27 13.02 3.19 -10.14
C LEU A 27 13.61 3.02 -11.54
N ILE A 28 12.97 2.21 -12.39
CA ILE A 28 13.41 1.99 -13.78
C ILE A 28 13.38 3.30 -14.57
N ASP A 29 12.28 4.06 -14.46
CA ASP A 29 12.11 5.32 -15.18
C ASP A 29 13.13 6.38 -14.70
N MET A 30 13.36 6.49 -13.39
CA MET A 30 14.38 7.40 -12.84
C MET A 30 15.78 7.01 -13.31
N TRP A 31 16.13 5.72 -13.28
CA TRP A 31 17.42 5.23 -13.76
C TRP A 31 17.63 5.52 -15.23
N ARG A 32 16.61 5.28 -16.07
CA ARG A 32 16.66 5.53 -17.51
C ARG A 32 16.82 7.02 -17.82
N GLU A 33 16.08 7.86 -17.11
CA GLU A 33 16.17 9.32 -17.23
C GLU A 33 17.57 9.81 -16.85
N TYR A 34 18.13 9.32 -15.74
CA TYR A 34 19.50 9.63 -15.34
C TYR A 34 20.53 9.13 -16.37
N ALA A 35 20.38 7.91 -16.88
CA ALA A 35 21.29 7.35 -17.87
C ALA A 35 21.36 8.20 -19.16
N THR A 36 20.22 8.78 -19.56
CA THR A 36 20.09 9.58 -20.79
C THR A 36 20.52 11.03 -20.59
N THR A 37 20.09 11.67 -19.51
CA THR A 37 20.28 13.12 -19.30
C THR A 37 21.45 13.47 -18.40
N LYS A 38 21.98 12.48 -17.65
CA LYS A 38 22.98 12.66 -16.58
C LYS A 38 22.58 13.68 -15.52
N ASN A 39 21.28 13.92 -15.35
CA ASN A 39 20.76 14.87 -14.38
C ASN A 39 20.93 14.35 -12.93
N GLU A 40 21.76 15.04 -12.14
CA GLU A 40 22.06 14.70 -10.74
C GLU A 40 20.83 14.74 -9.83
N THR A 41 19.86 15.62 -10.08
CA THR A 41 18.61 15.66 -9.31
C THR A 41 17.82 14.37 -9.44
N VAL A 42 17.82 13.77 -10.63
CA VAL A 42 17.14 12.49 -10.87
C VAL A 42 17.86 11.35 -10.15
N LEU A 43 19.19 11.38 -10.13
CA LEU A 43 19.99 10.41 -9.37
C LEU A 43 19.71 10.50 -7.86
N LEU A 44 19.60 11.71 -7.32
CA LEU A 44 19.23 11.93 -5.92
C LEU A 44 17.83 11.37 -5.62
N LEU A 45 16.85 11.61 -6.50
CA LEU A 45 15.50 11.04 -6.36
C LEU A 45 15.54 9.51 -6.41
N PHE A 46 16.34 8.92 -7.29
CA PHE A 46 16.51 7.47 -7.37
C PHE A 46 17.07 6.87 -6.08
N ILE A 47 18.15 7.45 -5.54
CA ILE A 47 18.76 7.00 -4.28
C ILE A 47 17.77 7.17 -3.12
N LEU A 48 17.12 8.33 -3.03
CA LEU A 48 16.13 8.62 -1.99
C LEU A 48 14.92 7.67 -2.08
N ASN A 49 14.53 7.27 -3.30
CA ASN A 49 13.48 6.30 -3.52
C ASN A 49 13.87 4.93 -2.92
N ILE A 50 15.06 4.41 -3.24
CA ILE A 50 15.57 3.13 -2.70
C ILE A 50 15.65 3.20 -1.17
N VAL A 51 16.30 4.22 -0.63
CA VAL A 51 16.44 4.42 0.82
C VAL A 51 15.06 4.53 1.48
N GLY A 52 14.12 5.23 0.84
CA GLY A 52 12.74 5.38 1.30
C GLY A 52 11.98 4.06 1.40
N VAL A 53 12.24 3.08 0.52
CA VAL A 53 11.65 1.74 0.60
C VAL A 53 12.06 1.06 1.90
N PHE A 54 13.34 1.07 2.22
CA PHE A 54 13.89 0.38 3.40
C PHE A 54 13.57 1.09 4.72
N LEU A 55 13.57 2.42 4.77
CA LEU A 55 13.35 3.17 6.01
C LEU A 55 11.89 3.27 6.45
N SER A 56 10.94 3.30 5.51
CA SER A 56 9.54 3.65 5.80
C SER A 56 8.53 2.63 5.28
N GLY A 57 9.00 1.43 4.91
CA GLY A 57 8.13 0.37 4.42
C GLY A 57 7.35 0.76 3.16
N SER A 58 7.93 1.63 2.31
CA SER A 58 7.42 2.19 1.03
C SER A 58 6.82 3.61 1.03
N LEU A 59 6.42 4.18 2.18
CA LEU A 59 5.74 5.49 2.19
C LEU A 59 6.58 6.64 1.59
N LEU A 60 7.82 6.80 2.04
CA LEU A 60 8.74 7.82 1.51
C LEU A 60 9.05 7.56 0.03
N SER A 61 9.25 6.30 -0.35
CA SER A 61 9.49 5.91 -1.74
C SER A 61 8.32 6.30 -2.65
N MET A 62 7.08 6.13 -2.18
CA MET A 62 5.87 6.58 -2.87
C MET A 62 5.83 8.08 -3.08
N ILE A 63 6.13 8.86 -2.04
CA ILE A 63 6.17 10.33 -2.12
C ILE A 63 7.23 10.77 -3.14
N VAL A 64 8.42 10.18 -3.09
CA VAL A 64 9.51 10.47 -4.03
C VAL A 64 9.11 10.13 -5.47
N ALA A 65 8.45 8.99 -5.69
CA ALA A 65 7.94 8.62 -7.00
C ALA A 65 6.89 9.63 -7.52
N ILE A 66 5.98 10.09 -6.66
CA ILE A 66 4.98 11.12 -7.00
C ILE A 66 5.67 12.44 -7.40
N ILE A 67 6.69 12.87 -6.64
CA ILE A 67 7.48 14.08 -6.95
C ILE A 67 8.14 13.95 -8.33
N PHE A 68 8.75 12.80 -8.62
CA PHE A 68 9.40 12.56 -9.92
C PHE A 68 8.40 12.65 -11.08
N TYR A 69 7.20 12.08 -10.92
CA TYR A 69 6.16 12.10 -11.95
C TYR A 69 5.36 13.42 -12.00
N TRP A 70 5.55 14.34 -11.05
CA TRP A 70 4.71 15.53 -10.88
C TRP A 70 4.52 16.34 -12.15
N ASN A 71 5.62 16.55 -12.88
CA ASN A 71 5.66 17.26 -14.16
C ASN A 71 5.89 16.34 -15.38
N ARG A 72 6.12 15.03 -15.17
CA ARG A 72 6.46 14.08 -16.25
C ARG A 72 5.27 13.27 -16.74
N SER A 73 4.38 12.84 -15.83
CA SER A 73 3.22 12.02 -16.22
C SER A 73 2.07 12.19 -15.26
N LYS A 74 1.00 12.83 -15.73
CA LYS A 74 -0.24 12.99 -14.97
C LYS A 74 -0.84 11.63 -14.57
N LYS A 75 -0.75 10.62 -15.45
CA LYS A 75 -1.27 9.27 -15.18
C LYS A 75 -0.54 8.61 -14.01
N MET A 76 0.80 8.64 -14.03
CA MET A 76 1.60 8.02 -12.96
C MET A 76 1.51 8.77 -11.65
N ARG A 77 1.46 10.09 -11.70
CA ARG A 77 1.22 10.93 -10.52
C ARG A 77 -0.11 10.57 -9.86
N ASN A 78 -1.19 10.52 -10.64
CA ASN A 78 -2.52 10.22 -10.11
C ASN A 78 -2.60 8.78 -9.56
N LEU A 79 -1.94 7.82 -10.22
CA LEU A 79 -1.82 6.45 -9.71
C LEU A 79 -1.09 6.43 -8.37
N GLY A 80 0.05 7.12 -8.26
CA GLY A 80 0.82 7.23 -7.02
C GLY A 80 0.00 7.83 -5.88
N ILE A 81 -0.74 8.92 -6.14
CA ILE A 81 -1.64 9.55 -5.15
C ILE A 81 -2.75 8.58 -4.75
N PHE A 82 -3.39 7.91 -5.70
CA PHE A 82 -4.43 6.92 -5.42
C PHE A 82 -3.90 5.82 -4.51
N LEU A 83 -2.73 5.25 -4.82
CA LEU A 83 -2.14 4.16 -4.05
C LEU A 83 -1.68 4.64 -2.64
N LEU A 84 -1.16 5.87 -2.53
CA LEU A 84 -0.78 6.48 -1.26
C LEU A 84 -1.99 6.66 -0.32
N ILE A 85 -3.16 6.97 -0.86
CA ILE A 85 -4.40 7.14 -0.08
C ILE A 85 -5.09 5.79 0.17
N ALA A 86 -5.16 4.94 -0.85
CA ALA A 86 -5.82 3.64 -0.78
C ALA A 86 -5.16 2.70 0.23
N GLY A 87 -3.83 2.70 0.33
CA GLY A 87 -3.09 1.86 1.27
C GLY A 87 -3.54 2.04 2.72
N PRO A 88 -3.42 3.25 3.31
CA PRO A 88 -3.88 3.53 4.67
C PRO A 88 -5.36 3.23 4.89
N ILE A 89 -6.24 3.58 3.95
CA ILE A 89 -7.68 3.31 4.06
C ILE A 89 -7.95 1.81 4.15
N LEU A 90 -7.35 1.03 3.26
CA LEU A 90 -7.52 -0.42 3.23
C LEU A 90 -6.92 -1.08 4.48
N PHE A 91 -5.81 -0.56 4.99
CA PHE A 91 -5.21 -1.02 6.24
C PHE A 91 -6.13 -0.77 7.45
N ILE A 92 -6.74 0.42 7.54
CA ILE A 92 -7.72 0.73 8.60
C ILE A 92 -8.95 -0.19 8.51
N LEU A 93 -9.49 -0.39 7.30
CA LEU A 93 -10.61 -1.30 7.08
C LEU A 93 -10.27 -2.74 7.48
N PHE A 94 -9.03 -3.18 7.21
CA PHE A 94 -8.55 -4.49 7.63
C PHE A 94 -8.50 -4.63 9.15
N ILE A 95 -7.99 -3.62 9.87
CA ILE A 95 -7.92 -3.63 11.34
C ILE A 95 -9.33 -3.69 11.93
N ILE A 96 -10.23 -2.80 11.52
CA ILE A 96 -11.62 -2.77 12.01
C ILE A 96 -12.32 -4.10 11.71
N GLY A 97 -12.16 -4.63 10.49
CA GLY A 97 -12.70 -5.93 10.12
C GLY A 97 -12.15 -7.08 10.98
N SER A 98 -10.87 -7.02 11.35
CA SER A 98 -10.23 -8.04 12.19
C SER A 98 -10.77 -8.02 13.63
N PHE A 99 -10.93 -6.83 14.23
CA PHE A 99 -11.50 -6.70 15.58
C PHE A 99 -12.96 -7.16 15.64
N THR A 100 -13.78 -6.76 14.66
CA THR A 100 -15.20 -7.15 14.63
C THR A 100 -15.39 -8.67 14.46
N LEU A 101 -14.51 -9.33 13.69
CA LEU A 101 -14.52 -10.80 13.57
C LEU A 101 -14.05 -11.50 14.85
N TYR A 102 -13.04 -10.95 15.52
CA TYR A 102 -12.52 -11.50 16.77
C TYR A 102 -13.56 -11.40 17.90
N ASP A 103 -14.19 -10.25 18.07
CA ASP A 103 -15.24 -10.04 19.09
C ASP A 103 -16.47 -10.91 18.81
N GLY A 104 -16.84 -11.09 17.54
CA GLY A 104 -17.94 -11.99 17.15
C GLY A 104 -17.67 -13.45 17.54
N GLN A 105 -16.43 -13.93 17.34
CA GLN A 105 -16.07 -15.29 17.76
C GLN A 105 -16.12 -15.47 19.28
N MET A 106 -15.67 -14.48 20.05
CA MET A 106 -15.73 -14.52 21.52
C MET A 106 -17.17 -14.68 22.04
N MET A 107 -18.12 -13.91 21.49
CA MET A 107 -19.53 -14.01 21.89
C MET A 107 -20.16 -15.38 21.58
N ASP A 108 -19.84 -15.96 20.41
CA ASP A 108 -20.34 -17.30 20.04
C ASP A 108 -19.81 -18.38 21.02
N TRP A 109 -18.56 -18.26 21.49
CA TRP A 109 -17.98 -19.18 22.47
C TRP A 109 -18.63 -19.07 23.85
N GLU A 110 -18.84 -17.85 24.35
CA GLU A 110 -19.50 -17.63 25.64
C GLU A 110 -20.94 -18.14 25.64
N GLN A 111 -21.66 -17.99 24.52
CA GLN A 111 -23.01 -18.52 24.38
C GLN A 111 -23.01 -20.05 24.37
N PHE A 112 -22.09 -20.68 23.63
CA PHE A 112 -21.96 -22.13 23.58
C PHE A 112 -21.62 -22.74 24.96
N GLU A 113 -20.72 -22.10 25.72
CA GLU A 113 -20.37 -22.55 27.07
C GLU A 113 -21.57 -22.47 28.03
N ASN A 114 -22.37 -21.41 27.94
CA ASN A 114 -23.60 -21.29 28.73
C ASN A 114 -24.65 -22.35 28.37
N GLU A 115 -24.77 -22.73 27.09
CA GLU A 115 -25.70 -23.79 26.65
C GLU A 115 -25.27 -25.20 27.08
N MET A 116 -23.97 -25.48 27.24
CA MET A 116 -23.49 -26.78 27.74
C MET A 116 -23.55 -26.93 29.26
N ASN A 117 -23.58 -25.81 30.00
CA ASN A 117 -23.59 -25.78 31.46
C ASN A 117 -25.00 -25.69 32.07
N LEU A 118 -26.05 -25.65 31.25
CA LEU A 118 -27.48 -25.71 31.60
C LEU A 118 -28.06 -27.10 31.33
#